data_AF-A0A2V6N1Z6-F1
#
_entry.id   AF-A0A2V6N1Z6-F1
#
_cell.length_a   1.000
_cell.length_b   1.000
_cell.length_c   1.000
_cell.angle_alpha   90.00
_cell.angle_beta   90.00
_cell.angle_gamma   90.00
#
_symmetry.space_group_name_H-M   'P 1'
#
loop_
_entity.id
_entity.type
_entity.pdbx_description
1 polymer ?
#
loop_
_entity_poly.entity_id
_entity_poly.type
_entity_poly.pdbx_seq_one_letter_code
_entity_poly.pdbx_strand_id
1 'polypeptide(L)'
;MRRNIFLQLGGYREHLLHQGEEGDFCLRMLAAGYITRLGRSDPIHHYVSEHRSSERMDFYGRRNDILFACQNVPMPYLPFHLVATAVKGSIYAIRYAQHPTKMFSGIFSGLAECFGGDIERKPVDRRIYRLSRELNKRGPVPLESVINRLPSLSTISQ
;
A
#
# COMPACT_ATOMS: atom_id res chain seq x y z
N MET A 1 -2.76 8.62 -15.85
CA MET A 1 -1.50 8.86 -15.10
C MET A 1 -0.40 9.23 -16.10
N ARG A 2 0.49 10.17 -15.78
CA ARG A 2 1.55 10.60 -16.72
C ARG A 2 2.77 9.68 -16.59
N ARG A 3 3.28 9.18 -17.73
CA ARG A 3 4.41 8.22 -17.79
C ARG A 3 5.66 8.74 -17.07
N ASN A 4 6.01 10.01 -17.25
CA ASN A 4 7.20 10.60 -16.63
C ASN A 4 7.14 10.56 -15.10
N ILE A 5 5.98 10.87 -14.51
CA ILE A 5 5.80 10.81 -13.04
C ILE A 5 5.94 9.38 -12.54
N PHE A 6 5.38 8.39 -13.25
CA PHE A 6 5.50 6.98 -12.87
C PHE A 6 6.94 6.50 -12.85
N LEU A 7 7.70 6.79 -13.92
CA LEU A 7 9.10 6.41 -14.00
C LEU A 7 9.96 7.17 -12.98
N GLN A 8 9.71 8.47 -12.80
CA GLN A 8 10.43 9.31 -11.83
C GLN A 8 10.26 8.82 -10.38
N LEU A 9 9.09 8.30 -10.04
CA LEU A 9 8.84 7.75 -8.70
C LEU A 9 9.25 6.27 -8.57
N GLY A 10 9.90 5.69 -9.58
CA GLY A 10 10.42 4.32 -9.57
C GLY A 10 9.38 3.24 -9.86
N GLY A 11 8.26 3.59 -10.49
CA GLY A 11 7.22 2.64 -10.89
C GLY A 11 6.61 1.85 -9.72
N TYR A 12 6.14 0.64 -9.99
CA TYR A 12 5.72 -0.31 -8.96
C TYR A 12 6.94 -1.02 -8.35
N ARG A 13 6.90 -1.25 -7.04
CA ARG A 13 7.92 -2.06 -6.38
C ARG A 13 7.71 -3.52 -6.73
N GLU A 14 8.69 -4.13 -7.39
CA GLU A 14 8.61 -5.53 -7.85
C GLU A 14 8.44 -6.53 -6.72
N HIS A 15 8.81 -6.16 -5.48
CA HIS A 15 8.63 -7.02 -4.31
C HIS A 15 7.15 -7.19 -3.93
N LEU A 16 6.28 -6.24 -4.31
CA LEU A 16 4.84 -6.31 -4.09
C LEU A 16 4.17 -7.05 -5.26
N LEU A 17 4.43 -8.35 -5.33
CA LEU A 17 3.87 -9.22 -6.36
C LEU A 17 2.39 -9.49 -6.09
N HIS A 18 1.54 -9.29 -7.09
CA HIS A 18 0.13 -9.69 -7.06
C HIS A 18 -0.66 -9.06 -5.89
N GLN A 19 -1.11 -7.82 -6.10
CA GLN A 19 -1.89 -6.96 -5.19
C GLN A 19 -1.07 -6.07 -4.25
N GLY A 20 -1.53 -4.84 -4.05
CA GLY A 20 -0.94 -3.86 -3.11
C GLY A 20 0.00 -2.84 -3.74
N GLU A 21 0.47 -3.10 -4.97
CA GLU A 21 1.35 -2.21 -5.73
C GLU A 21 0.71 -0.83 -5.99
N GLU A 22 -0.60 -0.79 -6.24
CA GLU A 22 -1.35 0.43 -6.49
C GLU A 22 -1.38 1.34 -5.26
N GLY A 23 -1.66 0.76 -4.08
CA GLY A 23 -1.71 1.49 -2.82
C GLY A 23 -0.34 2.03 -2.40
N ASP A 24 0.71 1.24 -2.61
CA ASP A 24 2.10 1.66 -2.44
C ASP A 24 2.46 2.85 -3.33
N PHE A 25 2.16 2.75 -4.63
CA PHE A 25 2.44 3.82 -5.57
C PHE A 25 1.66 5.10 -5.25
N CYS A 26 0.38 4.98 -4.87
CA CYS A 26 -0.43 6.11 -4.44
C CYS A 26 0.15 6.82 -3.20
N LEU A 27 0.68 6.06 -2.23
CA LEU A 27 1.33 6.65 -1.05
C LEU A 27 2.61 7.41 -1.44
N ARG A 28 3.42 6.86 -2.35
CA ARG A 28 4.62 7.54 -2.86
C ARG A 28 4.30 8.78 -3.68
N MET A 29 3.23 8.76 -4.49
CA MET A 29 2.72 9.94 -5.16
C MET A 29 2.31 11.03 -4.16
N LEU A 30 1.57 10.65 -3.10
CA LEU A 30 1.18 11.57 -2.03
C LEU A 30 2.40 12.20 -1.33
N ALA A 31 3.43 11.39 -1.08
CA ALA A 31 4.69 11.86 -0.50
C ALA A 31 5.47 12.81 -1.42
N ALA A 32 5.23 12.76 -2.73
CA ALA A 32 5.80 13.65 -3.73
C ALA A 32 4.92 14.87 -4.06
N GLY A 33 3.79 15.04 -3.36
CA GLY A 33 2.87 16.17 -3.54
C GLY A 33 1.80 15.95 -4.62
N TYR A 34 1.78 14.77 -5.24
CA TYR A 34 0.74 14.39 -6.20
C TYR A 34 -0.48 13.80 -5.48
N ILE A 35 -1.62 13.84 -6.14
CA ILE A 35 -2.89 13.36 -5.59
C ILE A 35 -3.52 12.32 -6.52
N THR A 36 -4.10 11.29 -5.93
CA THR A 36 -5.02 10.38 -6.63
C THR A 36 -6.43 10.91 -6.48
N ARG A 37 -7.12 11.14 -7.61
CA ARG A 37 -8.50 11.63 -7.64
C ARG A 37 -9.43 10.57 -8.20
N LEU A 38 -10.67 10.57 -7.72
CA LEU A 38 -11.74 9.82 -8.38
C LEU A 38 -12.06 10.45 -9.74
N GLY A 39 -12.21 9.62 -10.75
CA GLY A 39 -12.68 10.05 -12.07
C GLY A 39 -14.12 10.57 -12.01
N ARG A 40 -14.46 11.44 -12.96
CA ARG A 40 -15.83 11.95 -13.16
C ARG A 40 -16.53 11.33 -14.37
N SER A 41 -15.86 10.40 -15.04
CA SER A 41 -16.44 9.63 -16.14
C SER A 41 -17.41 8.58 -15.61
N ASP A 42 -18.15 7.96 -16.53
CA ASP A 42 -18.92 6.77 -16.22
C ASP A 42 -18.05 5.68 -15.60
N PRO A 43 -18.62 4.85 -14.71
CA PRO A 43 -17.90 3.73 -14.11
C PRO A 43 -17.36 2.77 -15.16
N ILE A 44 -16.12 2.31 -14.95
CA ILE A 44 -15.55 1.22 -15.75
C ILE A 44 -16.08 -0.10 -15.18
N HIS A 45 -16.71 -0.92 -16.02
CA HIS A 45 -17.14 -2.26 -15.65
C HIS A 45 -15.93 -3.20 -15.62
N HIS A 46 -15.53 -3.61 -14.41
CA HIS A 46 -14.46 -4.59 -14.21
C HIS A 46 -15.06 -5.99 -14.02
N TYR A 47 -14.92 -6.84 -15.03
CA TYR A 47 -15.30 -8.26 -14.95
C TYR A 47 -14.10 -9.06 -14.44
N VAL A 48 -14.24 -9.59 -13.22
CA VAL A 48 -13.18 -10.42 -12.63
C VAL A 48 -13.15 -11.79 -13.28
N SER A 49 -11.95 -12.33 -13.51
CA SER A 49 -11.78 -13.70 -14.01
C SER A 49 -12.35 -14.72 -13.03
N GLU A 50 -13.11 -15.69 -13.56
CA GLU A 50 -13.64 -16.82 -12.82
C GLU A 50 -12.55 -17.81 -12.38
N HIS A 51 -11.43 -17.85 -13.11
CA HIS A 51 -10.31 -18.78 -12.89
C HIS A 51 -9.13 -18.15 -12.13
N ARG A 52 -9.41 -17.30 -11.14
CA ARG A 52 -8.36 -16.72 -10.29
C ARG A 52 -7.96 -17.68 -9.17
N SER A 53 -6.66 -17.73 -8.85
CA SER A 53 -6.15 -18.50 -7.71
C SER A 53 -6.36 -17.72 -6.41
N SER A 54 -7.43 -18.04 -5.67
CA SER A 54 -7.70 -17.43 -4.36
C SER A 54 -6.58 -17.70 -3.35
N GLU A 55 -5.92 -18.86 -3.42
CA GLU A 55 -4.75 -19.17 -2.59
C GLU A 55 -3.60 -18.20 -2.79
N ARG A 56 -3.28 -17.87 -4.05
CA ARG A 56 -2.21 -16.90 -4.36
C ARG A 56 -2.58 -15.51 -3.85
N MET A 57 -3.82 -15.10 -4.05
CA MET A 57 -4.31 -13.82 -3.53
C MET A 57 -4.22 -13.75 -2.00
N ASP A 58 -4.62 -14.81 -1.30
CA ASP A 58 -4.58 -14.89 0.16
C ASP A 58 -3.13 -14.83 0.69
N PHE A 59 -2.20 -15.52 0.04
CA PHE A 59 -0.77 -15.45 0.37
C PHE A 59 -0.17 -14.06 0.10
N TYR A 60 -0.23 -13.60 -1.16
CA TYR A 60 0.42 -12.36 -1.56
C TYR A 60 -0.22 -11.12 -0.94
N GLY A 61 -1.55 -11.09 -0.79
CA GLY A 61 -2.23 -9.99 -0.12
C GLY A 61 -1.71 -9.78 1.30
N ARG A 62 -1.57 -10.84 2.10
CA ARG A 62 -1.04 -10.74 3.46
C ARG A 62 0.45 -10.47 3.54
N ARG A 63 1.25 -11.10 2.67
CA ARG A 63 2.67 -10.80 2.56
C ARG A 63 2.89 -9.33 2.24
N ASN A 64 2.19 -8.81 1.23
CA ASN A 64 2.39 -7.46 0.73
C ASN A 64 1.87 -6.39 1.70
N ASP A 65 0.86 -6.69 2.54
CA ASP A 65 0.48 -5.79 3.63
C ASP A 65 1.63 -5.56 4.62
N ILE A 66 2.40 -6.60 4.93
CA ILE A 66 3.58 -6.51 5.81
C ILE A 66 4.72 -5.75 5.09
N LEU A 67 5.01 -6.11 3.84
CA LEU A 67 6.08 -5.46 3.07
C LEU A 67 5.80 -3.98 2.86
N PHE A 68 4.56 -3.62 2.53
CA PHE A 68 4.11 -2.24 2.44
C PHE A 68 4.41 -1.48 3.74
N ALA A 69 4.09 -2.06 4.90
CA ALA A 69 4.35 -1.43 6.18
C ALA A 69 5.85 -1.22 6.39
N CYS A 70 6.66 -2.25 6.16
CA CYS A 70 8.11 -2.20 6.32
C CYS A 70 8.76 -1.13 5.43
N GLN A 71 8.36 -1.06 4.17
CA GLN A 71 8.96 -0.13 3.20
C GLN A 71 8.53 1.31 3.41
N ASN A 72 7.30 1.57 3.86
CA ASN A 72 6.71 2.91 3.84
C ASN A 72 6.47 3.55 5.21
N VAL A 73 6.30 2.77 6.28
CA VAL A 73 5.85 3.33 7.56
C VAL A 73 7.04 3.91 8.32
N PRO A 74 6.99 5.21 8.70
CA PRO A 74 8.07 5.83 9.45
C PRO A 74 8.10 5.38 10.91
N MET A 75 9.29 5.37 11.50
CA MET A 75 9.44 5.20 12.95
C MET A 75 8.88 6.43 13.69
N PRO A 76 8.25 6.24 14.87
CA PRO A 76 8.09 4.99 15.63
C PRO A 76 6.80 4.19 15.31
N TYR A 77 6.06 4.53 14.25
CA TYR A 77 4.75 3.92 13.96
C TYR A 77 4.85 2.50 13.41
N LEU A 78 5.99 2.12 12.82
CA LEU A 78 6.20 0.83 12.17
C LEU A 78 5.86 -0.38 13.07
N PRO A 79 6.42 -0.54 14.28
CA PRO A 79 6.13 -1.72 15.12
C PRO A 79 4.63 -1.84 15.41
N PHE A 80 3.96 -0.74 15.74
CA PHE A 80 2.51 -0.75 15.98
C PHE A 80 1.71 -1.09 14.72
N HIS A 81 2.15 -0.59 13.55
CA HIS A 81 1.50 -0.90 12.29
C HIS A 81 1.65 -2.39 11.95
N LEU A 82 2.85 -2.95 12.07
CA LEU A 82 3.10 -4.37 11.80
C LEU A 82 2.27 -5.28 12.70
N VAL A 83 2.25 -5.01 14.01
CA VAL A 83 1.42 -5.77 14.96
C VAL A 83 -0.06 -5.66 14.58
N ALA A 84 -0.56 -4.44 14.33
CA ALA A 84 -1.96 -4.25 13.97
C ALA A 84 -2.34 -4.95 12.66
N THR A 85 -1.47 -4.90 11.65
CA THR A 85 -1.66 -5.57 10.36
C THR A 85 -1.65 -7.10 10.53
N ALA A 86 -0.68 -7.66 11.24
CA ALA A 86 -0.60 -9.09 11.49
C ALA A 86 -1.81 -9.59 12.28
N VAL A 87 -2.20 -8.91 13.37
CA VAL A 87 -3.36 -9.30 14.20
C VAL A 87 -4.66 -9.25 13.39
N LYS A 88 -4.91 -8.16 12.66
CA LYS A 88 -6.11 -8.05 11.81
C LYS A 88 -6.12 -9.08 10.70
N GLY A 89 -4.97 -9.32 10.08
CA GLY A 89 -4.78 -10.35 9.06
C GLY A 89 -5.10 -11.74 9.60
N SER A 90 -4.59 -12.09 10.78
CA SER A 90 -4.86 -13.35 11.48
C SER A 90 -6.32 -13.51 11.87
N ILE A 91 -6.96 -12.47 12.41
CA ILE A 91 -8.40 -12.51 12.73
C ILE A 91 -9.22 -12.73 11.46
N TYR A 92 -8.88 -12.05 10.37
CA TYR A 92 -9.55 -12.23 9.09
C TYR A 92 -9.34 -13.65 8.55
N ALA A 93 -8.10 -14.17 8.63
CA ALA A 93 -7.77 -15.52 8.21
C ALA A 93 -8.64 -16.56 8.92
N ILE A 94 -8.78 -16.45 10.25
CA ILE A 94 -9.55 -17.39 11.05
C ILE A 94 -11.06 -17.29 10.75
N ARG A 95 -11.59 -16.09 10.53
CA ARG A 95 -13.03 -15.87 10.46
C ARG A 95 -13.61 -16.01 9.06
N TYR A 96 -12.85 -15.65 8.03
CA TYR A 96 -13.41 -15.39 6.70
C TYR A 96 -12.62 -15.99 5.54
N ALA A 97 -11.38 -16.44 5.75
CA ALA A 97 -10.56 -16.90 4.64
C ALA A 97 -10.98 -18.28 4.17
N GLN A 98 -10.94 -18.46 2.85
CA GLN A 98 -11.02 -19.79 2.25
C GLN A 98 -9.74 -20.58 2.53
N HIS A 99 -8.57 -19.91 2.52
CA HIS A 99 -7.26 -20.53 2.68
C HIS A 99 -6.45 -19.92 3.84
N PRO A 100 -6.86 -20.14 5.09
CA PRO A 100 -6.20 -19.52 6.25
C PRO A 100 -4.71 -19.83 6.35
N THR A 101 -4.29 -21.05 6.01
CA THR A 101 -2.88 -21.45 6.04
C THR A 101 -2.03 -20.64 5.05
N LYS A 102 -2.57 -20.30 3.87
CA LYS A 102 -1.90 -19.42 2.89
C LYS A 102 -1.78 -18.00 3.41
N MET A 103 -2.82 -17.48 4.05
CA MET A 103 -2.76 -16.16 4.68
C MET A 103 -1.69 -16.10 5.78
N PHE A 104 -1.64 -17.09 6.67
CA PHE A 104 -0.61 -17.16 7.71
C PHE A 104 0.79 -17.27 7.10
N SER A 105 0.97 -18.14 6.10
CA SER A 105 2.24 -18.25 5.37
C SER A 105 2.66 -16.92 4.75
N GLY A 106 1.71 -16.15 4.19
CA GLY A 106 1.97 -14.80 3.69
C GLY A 106 2.44 -13.83 4.78
N ILE A 107 1.79 -13.81 5.94
CA ILE A 107 2.20 -12.98 7.09
C ILE A 107 3.63 -13.33 7.52
N PHE A 108 3.94 -14.63 7.70
CA PHE A 108 5.28 -15.06 8.12
C PHE A 108 6.35 -14.77 7.07
N SER A 109 6.06 -15.00 5.79
CA SER A 109 6.96 -14.63 4.68
C SER A 109 7.26 -13.14 4.70
N GLY A 110 6.22 -12.30 4.80
CA GLY A 110 6.39 -10.86 4.83
C GLY A 110 7.23 -10.38 6.02
N LEU A 111 7.04 -10.98 7.21
CA LEU A 111 7.85 -10.66 8.38
C LEU A 111 9.30 -11.11 8.19
N ALA A 112 9.52 -12.33 7.71
CA ALA A 112 10.86 -12.85 7.45
C ALA A 112 11.63 -11.96 6.47
N GLU A 113 11.01 -11.54 5.37
CA GLU A 113 11.64 -10.66 4.38
C GLU A 113 11.87 -9.24 4.91
N CYS A 114 10.94 -8.72 5.72
CA CYS A 114 11.08 -7.41 6.35
C CYS A 114 12.29 -7.32 7.28
N PHE A 115 12.59 -8.40 8.01
CA PHE A 115 13.69 -8.46 8.98
C PHE A 115 14.95 -9.16 8.45
N GLY A 116 14.85 -9.85 7.31
CA GLY A 116 15.96 -10.58 6.68
C GLY A 116 16.96 -9.69 5.93
N GLY A 117 16.65 -8.40 5.73
CA GLY A 117 17.56 -7.45 5.08
C GLY A 117 17.37 -7.29 3.57
N ASP A 118 16.53 -8.13 2.95
CA ASP A 118 16.29 -8.14 1.50
C ASP A 118 15.32 -7.04 1.03
N ILE A 119 14.89 -6.14 1.93
CA ILE A 119 13.89 -5.11 1.61
C ILE A 119 14.44 -3.71 1.87
N GLU A 120 14.55 -2.94 0.78
CA GLU A 120 14.87 -1.53 0.86
C GLU A 120 13.72 -0.75 1.50
N ARG A 121 14.02 -0.05 2.60
CA ARG A 121 13.08 0.85 3.27
C ARG A 121 13.25 2.28 2.78
N LYS A 122 12.14 2.88 2.34
CA LYS A 122 12.05 4.30 1.99
C LYS A 122 10.77 4.87 2.61
N PRO A 123 10.74 5.03 3.95
CA PRO A 123 9.54 5.46 4.64
C PRO A 123 9.14 6.87 4.23
N VAL A 124 7.85 7.12 4.14
CA VAL A 124 7.33 8.48 3.90
C VAL A 124 7.41 9.33 5.15
N ASP A 125 7.33 10.64 4.99
CA ASP A 125 7.24 11.57 6.12
C ASP A 125 6.04 11.24 7.03
N ARG A 126 6.21 11.47 8.34
CA ARG A 126 5.18 11.18 9.36
C ARG A 126 3.86 11.89 9.08
N ARG A 127 3.89 13.12 8.55
CA ARG A 127 2.71 13.89 8.16
C ARG A 127 1.96 13.20 7.04
N ILE A 128 2.68 12.69 6.04
CA ILE A 128 2.12 11.99 4.88
C ILE A 128 1.56 10.64 5.29
N TYR A 129 2.28 9.89 6.13
CA TYR A 129 1.77 8.66 6.72
C TYR A 129 0.44 8.89 7.45
N ARG A 130 0.37 9.92 8.31
CA ARG A 130 -0.88 10.23 9.04
C ARG A 130 -2.00 10.65 8.09
N LEU A 131 -1.70 11.46 7.07
CA LEU A 131 -2.66 11.86 6.05
C LEU A 131 -3.19 10.65 5.28
N SER A 132 -2.33 9.74 4.84
CA SER A 132 -2.78 8.54 4.13
C SER A 132 -3.64 7.63 4.99
N ARG A 133 -3.30 7.45 6.28
CA ARG A 133 -4.13 6.71 7.24
C ARG A 133 -5.51 7.35 7.44
N GLU A 134 -5.58 8.67 7.44
CA GLU A 134 -6.85 9.40 7.52
C GLU A 134 -7.69 9.22 6.25
N LEU A 135 -7.10 9.41 5.07
CA LEU A 135 -7.77 9.24 3.78
C LEU A 135 -8.28 7.82 3.59
N ASN A 136 -7.49 6.80 3.93
CA ASN A 136 -7.91 5.40 3.86
C ASN A 136 -9.08 5.07 4.80
N LYS A 137 -9.25 5.85 5.89
CA LYS A 137 -10.36 5.66 6.84
C LYS A 137 -11.62 6.44 6.43
N ARG A 138 -11.44 7.68 5.95
CA ARG A 138 -12.55 8.59 5.62
C ARG A 138 -13.07 8.42 4.19
N GLY A 139 -12.25 7.84 3.31
CA GLY A 139 -12.51 7.84 1.88
C GLY A 139 -12.10 9.16 1.21
N PRO A 140 -12.59 9.40 -0.02
CA PRO A 140 -12.29 10.61 -0.78
C PRO A 140 -12.76 11.88 -0.07
N VAL A 141 -11.96 12.95 -0.13
CA VAL A 141 -12.27 14.26 0.43
C VAL A 141 -12.02 15.36 -0.62
N PRO A 142 -12.65 16.55 -0.49
CA PRO A 142 -12.32 17.70 -1.34
C PRO A 142 -10.83 18.07 -1.24
N LEU A 143 -10.19 18.45 -2.34
CA LEU A 143 -8.76 18.75 -2.36
C LEU A 143 -8.42 19.89 -1.40
N GLU A 144 -9.28 20.89 -1.35
CA GLU A 144 -9.14 22.12 -0.58
C GLU A 144 -8.95 21.80 0.92
N SER A 145 -9.53 20.70 1.40
CA SER A 145 -9.40 20.26 2.79
C SER A 145 -8.02 19.70 3.16
N VAL A 146 -7.23 19.29 2.16
CA VAL A 146 -5.94 18.62 2.38
C VAL A 146 -4.76 19.32 1.69
N ILE A 147 -5.00 20.32 0.84
CA ILE A 147 -3.95 20.97 0.04
C ILE A 147 -2.81 21.53 0.90
N ASN A 148 -3.12 22.15 2.03
CA ASN A 148 -2.13 22.71 2.96
C ASN A 148 -1.30 21.63 3.68
N ARG A 149 -1.69 20.37 3.56
CA ARG A 149 -1.02 19.20 4.14
C ARG A 149 -0.10 18.49 3.17
N LEU A 150 -0.18 18.82 1.88
CA LEU A 150 0.68 18.25 0.86
C LEU A 150 2.06 18.91 0.92
N PRO A 151 3.13 18.15 0.60
CA PRO A 151 4.43 18.73 0.37
C PRO A 151 4.41 19.53 -0.94
N SER A 152 5.41 20.39 -1.14
CA SER A 152 5.64 20.99 -2.45
C SER A 152 5.84 19.87 -3.48
N LEU A 153 5.37 20.12 -4.71
CA LEU A 153 5.63 19.19 -5.80
C LEU A 153 7.13 19.00 -5.92
N SER A 154 7.57 17.74 -5.88
CA SER A 154 8.98 17.41 -6.06
C SER A 154 9.41 17.85 -7.46
N THR A 155 10.00 19.04 -7.53
CA THR A 155 10.63 19.55 -8.74
C THR A 155 12.03 18.97 -8.77
N ILE A 156 12.12 17.70 -9.14
CA ILE A 156 13.42 17.07 -9.36
C ILE A 156 13.80 17.43 -10.79
N SER A 157 14.81 18.28 -10.93
CA SER A 157 15.40 18.65 -12.21
C SER A 157 15.67 17.41 -13.04
N GLN A 158 15.33 17.50 -14.33
CA GLN A 158 15.60 16.47 -15.34
C GLN A 158 17.09 16.13 -15.41
#